data_AF-A0A8T0KMK3-F1
#
_entry.id   AF-A0A8T0KMK3-F1
#
_cell.length_a   1.000
_cell.length_b   1.000
_cell.length_c   1.000
_cell.angle_alpha   90.00
_cell.angle_beta   90.00
_cell.angle_gamma   90.00
#
_symmetry.space_group_name_H-M   'P 1'
#
loop_
_entity.id
_entity.type
_entity.pdbx_description
1 polymer ?
#
loop_
_entity_poly.entity_id
_entity_poly.type
_entity_poly.pdbx_seq_one_letter_code
_entity_poly.pdbx_strand_id
1 'polypeptide(L)'
;MRTDRWAKSMGKISRFGGFAVASSKENQQQQQHPTITCTTFNILAPIYKRINHEQDPSCRESDYRAYWLARNHRILDWLLNEMSSIICLQEFWVGNDELVNLYEKRLGDAGYVSFKLGRTNNRGDGLLIAVQKDYFNILNYKELHFNDFGDRVAQLLHVELASSFSQWRNSNIRQEILIVNTHLLFPHDSTLSLVRLQQVYKILQYVESYQNDFQLKPMPIMLCGDWNGSKRGHVYKFLRSQGFVSSYDTAHHYTDADADKWVSHRNHRGNICAVDFIWLLNPDKYRKLLKASWSEAVFGMFKYLVRRASLTESDAFAFLKADNEDCITYSGFCEALKQLSLTGHCHGLNDEEIKDLWLQADVNGNGVLDYKEFLQQIWNSTAPEESDDNKIGEEQDDVVDDSQDQTIGFCVKNAVLFPPENAMLPVDLLTICSIVAILANGFGITDMTYKGMGEAVERVRKDSKVLFWGDFIEPCVVTLHHH
;
A
#
# COMPACT_ATOMS: atom_id res chain seq x y z
N MET A 1 24.55 27.37 -67.30
CA MET A 1 23.81 27.79 -66.09
C MET A 1 23.32 26.54 -65.38
N ARG A 2 23.79 26.33 -64.14
CA ARG A 2 23.52 25.22 -63.20
C ARG A 2 21.99 25.01 -63.02
N THR A 3 21.40 23.83 -63.23
CA THR A 3 21.39 22.52 -62.50
C THR A 3 20.69 22.51 -61.13
N ASP A 4 19.59 21.74 -61.10
CA ASP A 4 19.30 20.60 -60.20
C ASP A 4 18.59 20.72 -58.83
N ARG A 5 17.55 19.83 -58.71
CA ARG A 5 17.12 18.97 -57.58
C ARG A 5 16.43 19.67 -56.38
N TRP A 6 15.20 19.32 -55.99
CA TRP A 6 14.81 18.02 -55.46
C TRP A 6 13.28 17.85 -55.41
N ALA A 7 12.83 16.65 -55.77
CA ALA A 7 11.52 16.10 -55.49
C ALA A 7 11.67 14.94 -54.49
N LYS A 8 10.56 14.60 -53.82
CA LYS A 8 10.27 13.43 -52.95
C LYS A 8 10.54 13.59 -51.44
N SER A 9 9.46 13.65 -50.67
CA SER A 9 9.08 12.63 -49.66
C SER A 9 8.05 13.22 -48.69
N MET A 10 6.76 12.95 -48.90
CA MET A 10 5.77 12.94 -47.81
C MET A 10 5.29 11.49 -47.69
N GLY A 11 6.09 10.70 -46.98
CA GLY A 11 5.77 9.34 -46.59
C GLY A 11 4.79 9.33 -45.41
N LYS A 12 3.78 8.48 -45.54
CA LYS A 12 2.89 7.87 -44.51
C LYS A 12 3.14 8.29 -43.05
N ILE A 13 2.12 8.87 -42.44
CA ILE A 13 1.95 8.95 -40.99
C ILE A 13 1.87 7.52 -40.46
N SER A 14 2.94 7.04 -39.82
CA SER A 14 2.96 5.78 -39.10
C SER A 14 2.09 5.90 -37.86
N ARG A 15 1.11 5.00 -37.74
CA ARG A 15 0.38 4.74 -36.49
C ARG A 15 1.42 4.47 -35.40
N PHE A 16 1.42 5.28 -34.34
CA PHE A 16 2.16 4.98 -33.12
C PHE A 16 1.62 3.66 -32.57
N GLY A 17 2.45 2.62 -32.63
CA GLY A 17 2.16 1.31 -32.05
C GLY A 17 2.08 1.43 -30.52
N GLY A 18 1.06 0.81 -29.95
CA GLY A 18 0.96 0.65 -28.51
C GLY A 18 2.10 -0.21 -28.00
N PHE A 19 2.77 0.26 -26.95
CA PHE A 19 3.62 -0.59 -26.12
C PHE A 19 2.71 -1.42 -25.22
N ALA A 20 2.15 -2.49 -25.78
CA ALA A 20 1.77 -3.64 -24.98
C ALA A 20 3.07 -4.27 -24.50
N VAL A 21 3.27 -4.40 -23.19
CA VAL A 21 4.27 -5.32 -22.64
C VAL A 21 3.73 -6.73 -22.88
N ALA A 22 3.82 -7.17 -24.12
CA ALA A 22 3.68 -8.57 -24.44
C ALA A 22 4.83 -9.29 -23.74
N SER A 23 4.48 -10.20 -22.83
CA SER A 23 5.35 -11.27 -22.35
C SER A 23 6.22 -11.77 -23.50
N SER A 24 7.51 -11.44 -23.44
CA SER A 24 8.50 -11.85 -24.42
C SER A 24 8.62 -13.37 -24.38
N LYS A 25 7.86 -14.05 -25.24
CA LYS A 25 8.14 -15.42 -25.66
C LYS A 25 9.36 -15.38 -26.58
N GLU A 26 10.54 -15.32 -26.01
CA GLU A 26 11.77 -15.69 -26.71
C GLU A 26 12.45 -16.85 -26.00
N ASN A 27 12.84 -17.83 -26.82
CA ASN A 27 13.37 -19.15 -26.49
C ASN A 27 14.42 -19.15 -25.37
N GLN A 28 14.05 -19.65 -24.20
CA GLN A 28 14.93 -20.45 -23.35
C GLN A 28 14.11 -21.62 -22.79
N GLN A 29 14.55 -22.86 -23.06
CA GLN A 29 14.09 -24.07 -22.38
C GLN A 29 14.58 -24.08 -20.92
N GLN A 30 14.15 -23.08 -20.15
CA GLN A 30 14.27 -23.05 -18.69
C GLN A 30 12.91 -23.41 -18.10
N GLN A 31 12.91 -24.33 -17.16
CA GLN A 31 11.75 -24.82 -16.40
C GLN A 31 10.91 -23.63 -15.90
N GLN A 32 9.77 -23.34 -16.54
CA GLN A 32 8.92 -22.22 -16.14
C GLN A 32 7.99 -22.65 -15.00
N HIS A 33 8.31 -22.23 -13.78
CA HIS A 33 7.43 -22.37 -12.62
C HIS A 33 6.07 -21.66 -12.84
N PRO A 34 4.98 -22.18 -12.26
CA PRO A 34 3.68 -21.52 -12.33
C PRO A 34 3.79 -20.08 -11.81
N THR A 35 3.35 -19.14 -12.64
CA THR A 35 3.47 -17.70 -12.39
C THR A 35 2.10 -17.13 -12.05
N ILE A 36 1.98 -16.47 -10.90
CA ILE A 36 0.78 -15.75 -10.47
C ILE A 36 1.00 -14.26 -10.72
N THR A 37 -0.04 -13.56 -11.14
CA THR A 37 -0.02 -12.11 -11.31
C THR A 37 -1.11 -11.47 -10.45
N CYS A 38 -0.78 -10.41 -9.73
CA CYS A 38 -1.72 -9.71 -8.86
C CYS A 38 -1.75 -8.22 -9.20
N THR A 39 -2.94 -7.67 -9.41
CA THR A 39 -3.20 -6.23 -9.50
C THR A 39 -3.88 -5.76 -8.22
N THR A 40 -3.36 -4.71 -7.58
CA THR A 40 -4.12 -3.91 -6.60
C THR A 40 -4.41 -2.52 -7.17
N PHE A 41 -5.65 -2.04 -7.06
CA PHE A 41 -6.04 -0.77 -7.65
C PHE A 41 -7.22 -0.11 -6.92
N ASN A 42 -6.98 1.05 -6.29
CA ASN A 42 -8.06 1.92 -5.85
C ASN A 42 -8.67 2.61 -7.08
N ILE A 43 -9.92 2.33 -7.42
CA ILE A 43 -10.51 2.78 -8.69
C ILE A 43 -11.22 4.13 -8.62
N LEU A 44 -11.14 4.84 -7.48
CA LEU A 44 -11.87 6.07 -7.17
C LEU A 44 -13.38 5.95 -7.44
N ALA A 45 -14.17 5.71 -6.40
CA ALA A 45 -15.61 5.58 -6.59
C ALA A 45 -16.19 6.86 -7.23
N PRO A 46 -17.07 6.77 -8.24
CA PRO A 46 -17.65 7.97 -8.88
C PRO A 46 -18.32 8.95 -7.92
N ILE A 47 -18.85 8.46 -6.79
CA ILE A 47 -19.42 9.27 -5.70
C ILE A 47 -18.40 10.14 -4.95
N TYR A 48 -17.11 9.86 -5.10
CA TYR A 48 -16.02 10.61 -4.47
C TYR A 48 -15.27 11.51 -5.44
N LYS A 49 -15.28 11.17 -6.74
CA LYS A 49 -14.61 11.96 -7.77
C LYS A 49 -15.30 13.31 -7.98
N ARG A 50 -14.56 14.41 -7.76
CA ARG A 50 -15.03 15.78 -7.98
C ARG A 50 -14.64 16.23 -9.39
N ILE A 51 -15.57 16.80 -10.16
CA ILE A 51 -15.31 17.15 -11.58
C ILE A 51 -15.29 18.66 -11.86
N ASN A 52 -15.86 19.49 -10.98
CA ASN A 52 -15.91 20.94 -11.19
C ASN A 52 -15.60 21.70 -9.89
N HIS A 53 -14.48 21.36 -9.25
CA HIS A 53 -14.15 21.84 -7.91
C HIS A 53 -14.15 23.37 -7.78
N GLU A 54 -13.83 24.09 -8.86
CA GLU A 54 -13.74 25.56 -8.86
C GLU A 54 -15.11 26.25 -8.88
N GLN A 55 -16.10 25.67 -9.56
CA GLN A 55 -17.43 26.28 -9.72
C GLN A 55 -18.47 25.65 -8.80
N ASP A 56 -18.38 24.34 -8.58
CA ASP A 56 -19.26 23.59 -7.68
C ASP A 56 -18.49 22.45 -6.98
N PRO A 57 -18.01 22.68 -5.73
CA PRO A 57 -17.34 21.67 -4.93
C PRO A 57 -18.20 20.45 -4.60
N SER A 58 -19.54 20.54 -4.72
CA SER A 58 -20.47 19.44 -4.44
C SER A 58 -20.66 18.50 -5.62
N CYS A 59 -20.37 18.97 -6.83
CA CYS A 59 -20.50 18.21 -8.07
C CYS A 59 -19.62 16.94 -8.05
N ARG A 60 -20.22 15.78 -8.33
CA ARG A 60 -19.55 14.48 -8.39
C ARG A 60 -19.65 13.87 -9.77
N GLU A 61 -18.68 13.02 -10.12
CA GLU A 61 -18.74 12.24 -11.36
C GLU A 61 -19.98 11.33 -11.40
N SER A 62 -20.42 10.83 -10.23
CA SER A 62 -21.65 10.03 -10.10
C SER A 62 -22.90 10.72 -10.67
N ASP A 63 -22.93 12.05 -10.71
CA ASP A 63 -24.06 12.83 -11.22
C ASP A 63 -24.17 12.76 -12.77
N TYR A 64 -23.11 12.29 -13.44
CA TYR A 64 -22.98 12.26 -14.90
C TYR A 64 -22.71 10.84 -15.40
N ARG A 65 -23.78 10.10 -15.71
CA ARG A 65 -23.68 8.70 -16.18
C ARG A 65 -22.66 8.48 -17.29
N ALA A 66 -22.63 9.35 -18.29
CA ALA A 66 -21.69 9.22 -19.40
C ALA A 66 -20.21 9.28 -18.95
N TYR A 67 -19.89 10.04 -17.89
CA TYR A 67 -18.52 10.24 -17.44
C TYR A 67 -18.02 9.05 -16.66
N TRP A 68 -18.74 8.66 -15.60
CA TRP A 68 -18.33 7.50 -14.82
C TRP A 68 -18.38 6.21 -15.64
N LEU A 69 -19.36 6.05 -16.53
CA LEU A 69 -19.45 4.84 -17.37
C LEU A 69 -18.25 4.75 -18.33
N ALA A 70 -17.90 5.85 -19.01
CA ALA A 70 -16.76 5.88 -19.91
C ALA A 70 -15.42 5.62 -19.18
N ARG A 71 -15.24 6.17 -17.97
CA ARG A 71 -14.04 5.93 -17.16
C ARG A 71 -13.94 4.46 -16.73
N ASN A 72 -15.05 3.88 -16.25
CA ASN A 72 -15.08 2.49 -15.79
C ASN A 72 -14.90 1.48 -16.94
N HIS A 73 -15.38 1.78 -18.15
CA HIS A 73 -15.03 0.99 -19.34
C HIS A 73 -13.51 0.99 -19.60
N ARG A 74 -12.85 2.15 -19.52
CA ARG A 74 -11.39 2.24 -19.70
C ARG A 74 -10.62 1.46 -18.63
N ILE A 75 -11.07 1.53 -17.38
CA ILE A 75 -10.50 0.76 -16.26
C ILE A 75 -10.62 -0.74 -16.54
N LEU A 76 -11.81 -1.21 -16.94
CA LEU A 76 -12.03 -2.62 -17.28
C LEU A 76 -11.22 -3.07 -18.49
N ASP A 77 -11.15 -2.27 -19.55
CA ASP A 77 -10.33 -2.59 -20.71
C ASP A 77 -8.84 -2.68 -20.34
N TRP A 78 -8.36 -1.84 -19.42
CA TRP A 78 -7.00 -1.94 -18.88
C TRP A 78 -6.80 -3.21 -18.05
N LEU A 79 -7.67 -3.49 -17.07
CA LEU A 79 -7.60 -4.69 -16.21
C LEU A 79 -7.61 -5.98 -17.04
N LEU A 80 -8.43 -6.02 -18.10
CA LEU A 80 -8.57 -7.17 -18.98
C LEU A 80 -7.44 -7.29 -20.00
N ASN A 81 -6.74 -6.20 -20.32
CA ASN A 81 -5.50 -6.26 -21.11
C ASN A 81 -4.32 -6.75 -20.26
N GLU A 82 -4.24 -6.34 -19.00
CA GLU A 82 -3.20 -6.78 -18.06
C GLU A 82 -3.34 -8.28 -17.71
N MET A 83 -4.58 -8.79 -17.68
CA MET A 83 -4.89 -10.21 -17.45
C MET A 83 -4.26 -10.77 -16.16
N SER A 84 -4.23 -9.97 -15.09
CA SER A 84 -3.73 -10.44 -13.79
C SER A 84 -4.57 -11.60 -13.26
N SER A 85 -3.96 -12.68 -12.78
CA SER A 85 -4.71 -13.83 -12.26
C SER A 85 -5.47 -13.51 -10.97
N ILE A 86 -5.06 -12.46 -10.24
CA ILE A 86 -5.73 -11.88 -9.07
C ILE A 86 -5.91 -10.38 -9.29
N ILE A 87 -7.11 -9.85 -9.06
CA ILE A 87 -7.44 -8.42 -9.10
C ILE A 87 -8.08 -8.02 -7.78
N CYS A 88 -7.48 -7.06 -7.08
CA CYS A 88 -7.97 -6.50 -5.82
C CYS A 88 -8.29 -5.01 -6.01
N LEU A 89 -9.57 -4.64 -5.96
CA LEU A 89 -10.01 -3.27 -6.14
C LEU A 89 -10.46 -2.64 -4.81
N GLN A 90 -10.16 -1.37 -4.64
CA GLN A 90 -10.67 -0.52 -3.55
C GLN A 90 -11.50 0.63 -4.12
N GLU A 91 -12.36 1.23 -3.30
CA GLU A 91 -13.35 2.23 -3.73
C GLU A 91 -14.24 1.74 -4.90
N PHE A 92 -14.56 0.45 -4.90
CA PHE A 92 -15.51 -0.11 -5.84
C PHE A 92 -16.92 0.39 -5.50
N TRP A 93 -17.66 0.97 -6.46
CA TRP A 93 -18.97 1.59 -6.20
C TRP A 93 -20.09 0.55 -6.10
N VAL A 94 -20.09 -0.20 -4.99
CA VAL A 94 -21.05 -1.28 -4.68
C VAL A 94 -22.50 -0.80 -4.69
N GLY A 95 -22.75 0.46 -4.32
CA GLY A 95 -24.10 1.04 -4.25
C GLY A 95 -24.73 1.39 -5.62
N ASN A 96 -24.07 1.08 -6.74
CA ASN A 96 -24.59 1.30 -8.08
C ASN A 96 -24.68 -0.01 -8.87
N ASP A 97 -25.91 -0.54 -8.99
CA ASP A 97 -26.15 -1.83 -9.66
C ASP A 97 -25.68 -1.85 -11.12
N GLU A 98 -25.70 -0.71 -11.82
CA GLU A 98 -25.27 -0.63 -13.20
C GLU A 98 -23.74 -0.85 -13.34
N LEU A 99 -22.95 -0.16 -12.51
CA LEU A 99 -21.50 -0.35 -12.45
C LEU A 99 -21.16 -1.76 -11.98
N VAL A 100 -21.86 -2.26 -10.96
CA VAL A 100 -21.69 -3.63 -10.46
C VAL A 100 -21.91 -4.65 -11.58
N ASN A 101 -23.04 -4.58 -12.29
CA ASN A 101 -23.36 -5.46 -13.40
C ASN A 101 -22.34 -5.34 -14.55
N LEU A 102 -21.82 -4.14 -14.82
CA LEU A 102 -20.78 -3.92 -15.83
C LEU A 102 -19.50 -4.72 -15.48
N TYR A 103 -19.02 -4.61 -14.24
CA TYR A 103 -17.81 -5.30 -13.79
C TYR A 103 -18.02 -6.81 -13.72
N GLU A 104 -19.11 -7.27 -13.09
CA GLU A 104 -19.42 -8.71 -12.97
C GLU A 104 -19.53 -9.37 -14.34
N LYS A 105 -20.20 -8.72 -15.29
CA LYS A 105 -20.31 -9.23 -16.66
C LYS A 105 -18.96 -9.27 -17.36
N ARG A 106 -18.23 -8.14 -17.42
CA ARG A 106 -16.97 -8.05 -18.16
C ARG A 106 -15.87 -8.96 -17.59
N LEU A 107 -15.78 -9.06 -16.26
CA LEU A 107 -14.84 -9.96 -15.59
C LEU A 107 -15.29 -11.43 -15.74
N GLY A 108 -16.59 -11.72 -15.57
CA GLY A 108 -17.15 -13.06 -15.76
C GLY A 108 -16.97 -13.60 -17.18
N ASP A 109 -17.26 -12.78 -18.20
CA ASP A 109 -17.03 -13.10 -19.61
C ASP A 109 -15.53 -13.41 -19.90
N ALA A 110 -14.63 -12.81 -19.11
CA ALA A 110 -13.17 -13.02 -19.19
C ALA A 110 -12.64 -14.16 -18.28
N GLY A 111 -13.53 -14.94 -17.65
CA GLY A 111 -13.15 -16.12 -16.86
C GLY A 111 -12.89 -15.87 -15.38
N TYR A 112 -13.14 -14.66 -14.87
CA TYR A 112 -12.95 -14.37 -13.45
C TYR A 112 -14.17 -14.78 -12.62
N VAL A 113 -13.91 -15.24 -11.40
CA VAL A 113 -14.88 -15.29 -10.32
C VAL A 113 -14.62 -14.09 -9.41
N SER A 114 -15.66 -13.34 -9.04
CA SER A 114 -15.51 -12.10 -8.27
C SER A 114 -16.39 -12.06 -7.02
N PHE A 115 -15.89 -11.39 -5.98
CA PHE A 115 -16.54 -11.17 -4.70
C PHE A 115 -16.47 -9.68 -4.37
N LYS A 116 -17.61 -9.07 -4.05
CA LYS A 116 -17.71 -7.66 -3.67
C LYS A 116 -18.13 -7.52 -2.21
N LEU A 117 -17.62 -6.50 -1.52
CA LEU A 117 -17.95 -6.23 -0.12
C LEU A 117 -18.10 -4.73 0.11
N GLY A 118 -19.32 -4.28 0.42
CA GLY A 118 -19.61 -2.90 0.79
C GLY A 118 -19.10 -2.58 2.19
N ARG A 119 -18.77 -1.31 2.44
CA ARG A 119 -18.44 -0.84 3.79
C ARG A 119 -19.63 -0.91 4.75
N THR A 120 -19.36 -1.06 6.03
CA THR A 120 -20.35 -1.21 7.10
C THR A 120 -21.26 0.01 7.30
N ASN A 121 -20.80 1.21 6.93
CA ASN A 121 -21.57 2.45 7.06
C ASN A 121 -22.38 2.85 5.82
N ASN A 122 -22.54 1.94 4.86
CA ASN A 122 -23.34 2.18 3.65
C ASN A 122 -22.95 3.46 2.87
N ARG A 123 -21.67 3.84 2.89
CA ARG A 123 -21.19 4.98 2.08
C ARG A 123 -21.26 4.76 0.57
N GLY A 124 -21.60 3.55 0.13
CA GLY A 124 -21.81 3.20 -1.27
C GLY A 124 -20.56 2.61 -1.95
N ASP A 125 -19.37 2.78 -1.37
CA ASP A 125 -18.14 2.13 -1.84
C ASP A 125 -17.79 0.86 -1.06
N GLY A 126 -16.82 0.11 -1.57
CA GLY A 126 -16.35 -1.12 -0.99
C GLY A 126 -15.13 -1.69 -1.70
N LEU A 127 -14.98 -3.00 -1.58
CA LEU A 127 -13.90 -3.80 -2.12
C LEU A 127 -14.43 -4.77 -3.18
N LEU A 128 -13.57 -5.16 -4.11
CA LEU A 128 -13.80 -6.28 -5.00
C LEU A 128 -12.52 -7.12 -5.12
N ILE A 129 -12.62 -8.44 -4.94
CA ILE A 129 -11.57 -9.39 -5.35
C ILE A 129 -12.11 -10.16 -6.56
N ALA A 130 -11.30 -10.31 -7.60
CA ALA A 130 -11.57 -11.21 -8.72
C ALA A 130 -10.36 -12.11 -8.97
N VAL A 131 -10.61 -13.41 -9.19
CA VAL A 131 -9.57 -14.40 -9.48
C VAL A 131 -9.89 -15.20 -10.74
N GLN A 132 -8.87 -15.55 -11.51
CA GLN A 132 -9.02 -16.39 -12.71
C GLN A 132 -9.38 -17.82 -12.32
N LYS A 133 -10.51 -18.32 -12.83
CA LYS A 133 -11.00 -19.68 -12.52
C LYS A 133 -10.05 -20.79 -13.01
N ASP A 134 -9.28 -20.52 -14.06
CA ASP A 134 -8.34 -21.48 -14.63
C ASP A 134 -7.03 -21.56 -13.81
N TYR A 135 -6.79 -20.58 -12.93
CA TYR A 135 -5.62 -20.53 -12.05
C TYR A 135 -5.92 -21.03 -10.65
N PHE A 136 -7.15 -20.85 -10.17
CA PHE A 136 -7.49 -21.03 -8.76
C PHE A 136 -8.78 -21.81 -8.54
N ASN A 137 -8.72 -22.82 -7.69
CA ASN A 137 -9.88 -23.38 -7.00
C ASN A 137 -10.16 -22.52 -5.76
N ILE A 138 -11.37 -21.98 -5.65
CA ILE A 138 -11.76 -21.20 -4.46
C ILE A 138 -12.21 -22.15 -3.36
N LEU A 139 -11.49 -22.15 -2.25
CA LEU A 139 -11.78 -22.99 -1.08
C LEU A 139 -12.72 -22.29 -0.11
N ASN A 140 -12.54 -20.98 0.10
CA ASN A 140 -13.37 -20.21 1.02
C ASN A 140 -13.33 -18.71 0.73
N TYR A 141 -14.38 -18.01 1.18
CA TYR A 141 -14.45 -16.55 1.17
C TYR A 141 -15.00 -16.07 2.51
N LYS A 142 -14.34 -15.08 3.11
CA LYS A 142 -14.73 -14.47 4.38
C LYS A 142 -14.71 -12.95 4.29
N GLU A 143 -15.71 -12.35 4.95
CA GLU A 143 -15.85 -10.92 5.10
C GLU A 143 -15.43 -10.51 6.51
N LEU A 144 -14.56 -9.52 6.60
CA LEU A 144 -14.12 -8.94 7.85
C LEU A 144 -14.74 -7.55 7.96
N HIS A 145 -15.53 -7.33 9.00
CA HIS A 145 -16.23 -6.08 9.25
C HIS A 145 -15.58 -5.34 10.42
N PHE A 146 -15.10 -4.11 10.19
CA PHE A 146 -14.50 -3.26 11.21
C PHE A 146 -15.51 -2.23 11.73
N ASN A 147 -16.68 -2.73 12.18
CA ASN A 147 -17.72 -1.90 12.82
C ASN A 147 -17.15 -1.07 13.97
N ASP A 148 -16.20 -1.66 14.70
CA ASP A 148 -15.59 -1.06 15.87
C ASP A 148 -14.44 -0.10 15.52
N PHE A 149 -14.00 -0.01 14.26
CA PHE A 149 -12.82 0.77 13.85
C PHE A 149 -13.00 1.37 12.45
N GLY A 150 -13.58 2.57 12.38
CA GLY A 150 -13.59 3.42 11.17
C GLY A 150 -14.47 2.94 10.02
N ASP A 151 -15.43 2.04 10.26
CA ASP A 151 -16.39 1.51 9.27
C ASP A 151 -15.71 1.02 7.98
N ARG A 152 -14.62 0.29 8.17
CA ARG A 152 -13.86 -0.33 7.10
C ARG A 152 -14.19 -1.82 7.02
N VAL A 153 -13.74 -2.44 5.94
CA VAL A 153 -13.92 -3.86 5.68
C VAL A 153 -12.63 -4.45 5.11
N ALA A 154 -12.49 -5.77 5.21
CA ALA A 154 -11.51 -6.53 4.45
C ALA A 154 -12.15 -7.82 3.90
N GLN A 155 -11.61 -8.32 2.81
CA GLN A 155 -11.99 -9.59 2.21
C GLN A 155 -10.85 -10.57 2.40
N LEU A 156 -11.14 -11.80 2.86
CA LEU A 156 -10.19 -12.91 2.87
C LEU A 156 -10.68 -13.98 1.89
N LEU A 157 -9.86 -14.31 0.92
CA LEU A 157 -10.09 -15.36 -0.07
C LEU A 157 -9.05 -16.46 0.12
N HIS A 158 -9.51 -17.68 0.35
CA HIS A 158 -8.66 -18.87 0.44
C HIS A 158 -8.74 -19.62 -0.88
N VAL A 159 -7.61 -19.78 -1.57
CA VAL A 159 -7.53 -20.42 -2.88
C VAL A 159 -6.47 -21.52 -2.90
N GLU A 160 -6.69 -22.51 -3.75
CA GLU A 160 -5.71 -23.53 -4.15
C GLU A 160 -5.35 -23.32 -5.63
N LEU A 161 -4.08 -23.45 -6.01
CA LEU A 161 -3.69 -23.42 -7.42
C LEU A 161 -4.26 -24.62 -8.18
N ALA A 162 -4.84 -24.36 -9.35
CA ALA A 162 -5.43 -25.39 -10.20
C ALA A 162 -4.38 -26.40 -10.70
N SER A 163 -4.78 -27.67 -10.82
CA SER A 163 -3.88 -28.79 -11.11
C SER A 163 -3.19 -28.74 -12.48
N SER A 164 -3.72 -27.97 -13.44
CA SER A 164 -3.05 -27.68 -14.72
C SER A 164 -1.71 -26.95 -14.54
N PHE A 165 -1.48 -26.33 -13.38
CA PHE A 165 -0.24 -25.70 -12.97
C PHE A 165 0.58 -26.56 -11.99
N SER A 166 0.02 -27.65 -11.45
CA SER A 166 0.67 -28.58 -10.52
C SER A 166 1.39 -29.76 -11.22
N GLN A 167 1.28 -29.89 -12.54
CA GLN A 167 1.93 -30.96 -13.33
C GLN A 167 3.48 -30.95 -13.26
N TRP A 168 4.06 -29.95 -12.59
CA TRP A 168 5.49 -29.67 -12.56
C TRP A 168 6.20 -30.15 -11.29
N ARG A 169 5.49 -30.82 -10.37
CA ARG A 169 6.12 -31.52 -9.24
C ARG A 169 5.48 -32.89 -9.05
N ASN A 170 6.30 -33.91 -8.79
CA ASN A 170 5.90 -35.26 -8.36
C ASN A 170 5.32 -35.28 -6.93
N SER A 171 4.71 -34.19 -6.46
CA SER A 171 4.30 -34.03 -5.08
C SER A 171 2.79 -33.87 -4.95
N ASN A 172 2.18 -34.67 -4.08
CA ASN A 172 0.78 -34.55 -3.63
C ASN A 172 0.53 -33.28 -2.79
N ILE A 173 1.33 -32.22 -2.95
CA ILE A 173 1.30 -31.03 -2.11
C ILE A 173 0.35 -30.02 -2.74
N ARG A 174 -0.75 -29.74 -2.05
CA ARG A 174 -1.68 -28.66 -2.40
C ARG A 174 -0.99 -27.32 -2.19
N GLN A 175 -1.04 -26.48 -3.22
CA GLN A 175 -0.50 -25.13 -3.17
C GLN A 175 -1.63 -24.17 -2.87
N GLU A 176 -1.77 -23.80 -1.60
CA GLU A 176 -2.86 -22.96 -1.11
C GLU A 176 -2.33 -21.57 -0.72
N ILE A 177 -3.14 -20.52 -0.92
CA ILE A 177 -2.79 -19.12 -0.65
C ILE A 177 -3.96 -18.44 0.06
N LEU A 178 -3.64 -17.60 1.06
CA LEU A 178 -4.59 -16.63 1.62
C LEU A 178 -4.38 -15.26 0.98
N ILE A 179 -5.42 -14.73 0.35
CA ILE A 179 -5.41 -13.40 -0.29
C ILE A 179 -6.33 -12.50 0.52
N VAL A 180 -5.81 -11.38 1.01
CA VAL A 180 -6.58 -10.34 1.69
C VAL A 180 -6.63 -9.09 0.83
N ASN A 181 -7.80 -8.49 0.69
CA ASN A 181 -7.96 -7.14 0.13
C ASN A 181 -8.55 -6.21 1.19
N THR A 182 -8.02 -5.00 1.32
CA THR A 182 -8.51 -4.00 2.28
C THR A 182 -8.35 -2.57 1.77
N HIS A 183 -9.05 -1.64 2.43
CA HIS A 183 -8.84 -0.20 2.27
C HIS A 183 -8.90 0.44 3.67
N LEU A 184 -7.74 0.78 4.23
CA LEU A 184 -7.62 1.29 5.59
C LEU A 184 -8.15 2.72 5.74
N LEU A 185 -8.47 3.15 6.96
CA LEU A 185 -9.03 4.47 7.24
C LEU A 185 -8.15 5.62 6.70
N PHE A 186 -8.76 6.53 5.94
CA PHE A 186 -8.06 7.69 5.38
C PHE A 186 -7.45 8.58 6.50
N PRO A 187 -6.19 9.05 6.36
CA PRO A 187 -5.50 9.84 7.39
C PRO A 187 -5.97 11.30 7.39
N HIS A 188 -7.20 11.57 7.86
CA HIS A 188 -7.68 12.94 8.02
C HIS A 188 -6.84 13.74 9.03
N ASP A 189 -6.40 13.09 10.10
CA ASP A 189 -5.50 13.63 11.12
C ASP A 189 -4.56 12.51 11.64
N SER A 190 -3.56 12.90 12.44
CA SER A 190 -2.55 11.96 12.95
C SER A 190 -3.08 10.99 14.01
N THR A 191 -4.17 11.31 14.71
CA THR A 191 -4.75 10.43 15.75
C THR A 191 -5.34 9.16 15.15
N LEU A 192 -5.79 9.22 13.89
CA LEU A 192 -6.30 8.06 13.14
C LEU A 192 -5.22 7.03 12.78
N SER A 193 -3.95 7.30 13.07
CA SER A 193 -2.87 6.33 12.86
C SER A 193 -3.02 5.10 13.75
N LEU A 194 -3.48 5.28 14.99
CA LEU A 194 -3.77 4.17 15.89
C LEU A 194 -4.90 3.30 15.34
N VAL A 195 -5.97 3.93 14.82
CA VAL A 195 -7.10 3.22 14.22
C VAL A 195 -6.68 2.38 13.02
N ARG A 196 -5.79 2.89 12.15
CA ARG A 196 -5.22 2.09 11.06
C ARG A 196 -4.41 0.91 11.58
N LEU A 197 -3.59 1.10 12.61
CA LEU A 197 -2.86 -0.02 13.23
C LEU A 197 -3.83 -1.08 13.78
N GLN A 198 -4.89 -0.68 14.49
CA GLN A 198 -5.91 -1.58 15.01
C GLN A 198 -6.60 -2.37 13.89
N GLN A 199 -6.89 -1.73 12.76
CA GLN A 199 -7.44 -2.40 11.58
C GLN A 199 -6.50 -3.49 11.06
N VAL A 200 -5.19 -3.20 10.95
CA VAL A 200 -4.21 -4.21 10.53
C VAL A 200 -4.05 -5.33 11.55
N TYR A 201 -3.99 -4.99 12.84
CA TYR A 201 -3.93 -5.96 13.92
C TYR A 201 -5.13 -6.93 13.86
N LYS A 202 -6.35 -6.42 13.69
CA LYS A 202 -7.57 -7.22 13.55
C LYS A 202 -7.58 -8.08 12.29
N ILE A 203 -7.03 -7.59 11.17
CA ILE A 203 -6.81 -8.40 9.96
C ILE A 203 -5.89 -9.59 10.27
N LEU A 204 -4.74 -9.35 10.89
CA LEU A 204 -3.77 -10.41 11.20
C LEU A 204 -4.31 -11.39 12.25
N GLN A 205 -5.03 -10.92 13.26
CA GLN A 205 -5.73 -11.78 14.23
C GLN A 205 -6.73 -12.69 13.54
N TYR A 206 -7.49 -12.15 12.57
CA TYR A 206 -8.44 -12.94 11.81
C TYR A 206 -7.75 -13.98 10.93
N VAL A 207 -6.64 -13.63 10.27
CA VAL A 207 -5.84 -14.58 9.48
C VAL A 207 -5.32 -15.71 10.37
N GLU A 208 -4.78 -15.41 11.55
CA GLU A 208 -4.33 -16.43 12.51
C GLU A 208 -5.49 -17.30 13.01
N SER A 209 -6.61 -16.70 13.39
CA SER A 209 -7.81 -17.44 13.80
C SER A 209 -8.30 -18.35 12.68
N TYR A 210 -8.38 -17.84 11.46
CA TYR A 210 -8.81 -18.61 10.29
C TYR A 210 -7.87 -19.80 10.03
N GLN A 211 -6.55 -19.60 10.11
CA GLN A 211 -5.60 -20.70 9.99
C GLN A 211 -5.80 -21.75 11.09
N ASN A 212 -6.02 -21.33 12.33
CA ASN A 212 -6.25 -22.24 13.46
C ASN A 212 -7.59 -23.00 13.35
N ASP A 213 -8.67 -22.29 13.04
CA ASP A 213 -10.04 -22.83 12.95
C ASP A 213 -10.15 -23.92 11.87
N PHE A 214 -9.42 -23.73 10.77
CA PHE A 214 -9.36 -24.68 9.66
C PHE A 214 -8.13 -25.60 9.71
N GLN A 215 -7.32 -25.54 10.77
CA GLN A 215 -6.11 -26.35 10.97
C GLN A 215 -5.16 -26.31 9.76
N LEU A 216 -5.01 -25.13 9.17
CA LEU A 216 -4.18 -24.92 7.99
C LEU A 216 -2.71 -25.01 8.38
N LYS A 217 -1.92 -25.68 7.52
CA LYS A 217 -0.47 -25.60 7.62
C LYS A 217 0.00 -24.17 7.36
N PRO A 218 1.20 -23.77 7.84
CA PRO A 218 1.80 -22.52 7.42
C PRO A 218 1.78 -22.41 5.90
N MET A 219 1.22 -21.31 5.38
CA MET A 219 1.01 -21.11 3.95
C MET A 219 1.28 -19.67 3.55
N PRO A 220 1.49 -19.39 2.25
CA PRO A 220 1.66 -18.04 1.75
C PRO A 220 0.45 -17.15 2.01
N ILE A 221 0.72 -15.93 2.46
CA ILE A 221 -0.29 -14.89 2.69
C ILE A 221 0.06 -13.67 1.83
N MET A 222 -0.93 -13.18 1.10
CA MET A 222 -0.85 -11.97 0.30
C MET A 222 -1.85 -10.93 0.83
N LEU A 223 -1.38 -9.73 1.21
CA LEU A 223 -2.25 -8.63 1.63
C LEU A 223 -2.18 -7.49 0.62
N CYS A 224 -3.27 -7.28 -0.12
CA CYS A 224 -3.42 -6.22 -1.10
C CYS A 224 -4.27 -5.08 -0.54
N GLY A 225 -4.05 -3.86 -1.00
CA GLY A 225 -4.93 -2.77 -0.65
C GLY A 225 -4.34 -1.38 -0.75
N ASP A 226 -5.20 -0.41 -0.49
CA ASP A 226 -4.84 0.96 -0.12
C ASP A 226 -4.70 1.01 1.42
N TRP A 227 -3.46 1.08 1.87
CA TRP A 227 -3.11 1.06 3.29
C TRP A 227 -3.18 2.43 3.94
N ASN A 228 -3.37 3.50 3.16
CA ASN A 228 -3.45 4.87 3.67
C ASN A 228 -2.30 5.23 4.65
N GLY A 229 -1.13 4.61 4.46
CA GLY A 229 0.05 4.74 5.30
C GLY A 229 1.29 4.50 4.46
N SER A 230 2.27 5.40 4.55
CA SER A 230 3.49 5.33 3.75
C SER A 230 4.51 4.35 4.34
N LYS A 231 5.61 4.14 3.61
CA LYS A 231 6.79 3.38 4.06
C LYS A 231 7.35 3.84 5.41
N ARG A 232 7.28 5.15 5.69
CA ARG A 232 7.72 5.74 6.97
C ARG A 232 6.71 5.52 8.12
N GLY A 233 5.48 5.12 7.81
CA GLY A 233 4.38 5.02 8.76
C GLY A 233 4.41 3.77 9.64
N HIS A 234 3.65 3.82 10.74
CA HIS A 234 3.60 2.72 11.72
C HIS A 234 3.01 1.43 11.15
N VAL A 235 2.06 1.52 10.21
CA VAL A 235 1.47 0.33 9.55
C VAL A 235 2.53 -0.46 8.78
N TYR A 236 3.37 0.22 7.99
CA TYR A 236 4.46 -0.41 7.25
C TYR A 236 5.44 -1.12 8.21
N LYS A 237 5.88 -0.41 9.26
CA LYS A 237 6.79 -0.97 10.28
C LYS A 237 6.18 -2.17 11.02
N PHE A 238 4.89 -2.11 11.34
CA PHE A 238 4.18 -3.20 12.01
C PHE A 238 4.12 -4.46 11.14
N LEU A 239 3.76 -4.35 9.87
CA LEU A 239 3.74 -5.48 8.94
C LEU A 239 5.13 -6.10 8.75
N ARG A 240 6.17 -5.26 8.59
CA ARG A 240 7.57 -5.73 8.53
C ARG A 240 7.98 -6.51 9.77
N SER A 241 7.57 -6.06 10.97
CA SER A 241 7.85 -6.78 12.23
C SER A 241 7.19 -8.16 12.31
N GLN A 242 6.19 -8.41 11.46
CA GLN A 242 5.48 -9.69 11.34
C GLN A 242 6.00 -10.54 10.17
N GLY A 243 7.11 -10.13 9.53
CA GLY A 243 7.77 -10.86 8.45
C GLY A 243 7.24 -10.56 7.05
N PHE A 244 6.23 -9.67 6.90
CA PHE A 244 5.75 -9.30 5.59
C PHE A 244 6.78 -8.47 4.82
N VAL A 245 6.87 -8.70 3.51
CA VAL A 245 7.69 -7.89 2.59
C VAL A 245 6.79 -7.21 1.55
N SER A 246 7.12 -5.98 1.20
CA SER A 246 6.47 -5.25 0.11
C SER A 246 6.97 -5.78 -1.22
N SER A 247 6.08 -6.27 -2.07
CA SER A 247 6.46 -6.82 -3.37
C SER A 247 7.19 -5.81 -4.26
N TYR A 248 6.75 -4.54 -4.22
CA TYR A 248 7.35 -3.47 -5.01
C TYR A 248 8.77 -3.19 -4.55
N ASP A 249 8.99 -3.12 -3.23
CA ASP A 249 10.32 -2.93 -2.67
C ASP A 249 11.24 -4.13 -2.96
N THR A 250 10.71 -5.36 -2.89
CA THR A 250 11.46 -6.57 -3.23
C THR A 250 11.89 -6.60 -4.70
N ALA A 251 10.98 -6.26 -5.62
CA ALA A 251 11.26 -6.28 -7.07
C ALA A 251 12.32 -5.25 -7.49
N HIS A 252 12.36 -4.09 -6.81
CA HIS A 252 13.25 -2.98 -7.14
C HIS A 252 14.48 -2.87 -6.22
N HIS A 253 14.62 -3.79 -5.27
CA HIS A 253 15.66 -3.77 -4.24
C HIS A 253 15.67 -2.46 -3.43
N TYR A 254 14.49 -1.93 -3.10
CA TYR A 254 14.35 -0.68 -2.35
C TYR A 254 14.47 -0.89 -0.84
N THR A 255 15.19 0.02 -0.22
CA THR A 255 15.40 0.11 1.23
C THR A 255 14.49 1.16 1.86
N ASP A 256 14.44 1.27 3.18
CA ASP A 256 13.60 2.27 3.86
C ASP A 256 13.99 3.72 3.52
N ALA A 257 15.23 3.96 3.06
CA ALA A 257 15.69 5.24 2.53
C ALA A 257 14.98 5.66 1.23
N ASP A 258 14.38 4.69 0.51
CA ASP A 258 13.77 4.88 -0.81
C ASP A 258 12.26 5.19 -0.75
N ALA A 259 11.77 5.64 0.40
CA ALA A 259 10.34 5.87 0.66
C ALA A 259 9.65 6.84 -0.32
N ASP A 260 10.41 7.72 -0.98
CA ASP A 260 9.89 8.75 -1.88
C ASP A 260 10.13 8.41 -3.37
N LYS A 261 10.62 7.20 -3.70
CA LYS A 261 10.97 6.81 -5.07
C LYS A 261 9.77 6.48 -5.96
N TRP A 262 8.64 6.09 -5.37
CA TRP A 262 7.44 5.72 -6.11
C TRP A 262 6.19 6.41 -5.54
N VAL A 263 5.12 6.35 -6.31
CA VAL A 263 3.83 7.01 -6.02
C VAL A 263 2.75 6.04 -6.44
N SER A 264 1.70 5.85 -5.63
CA SER A 264 0.53 5.11 -6.08
C SER A 264 -0.65 5.99 -6.43
N HIS A 265 -0.90 7.09 -5.71
CA HIS A 265 -2.03 7.95 -6.06
C HIS A 265 -1.94 9.38 -5.54
N ARG A 266 -2.80 10.24 -6.08
CA ARG A 266 -3.05 11.59 -5.58
C ARG A 266 -4.32 11.60 -4.75
N ASN A 267 -4.19 11.90 -3.47
CA ASN A 267 -5.35 11.91 -2.58
C ASN A 267 -6.24 13.14 -2.82
N HIS A 268 -7.40 13.18 -2.17
CA HIS A 268 -8.37 14.28 -2.29
C HIS A 268 -7.86 15.65 -1.80
N ARG A 269 -6.71 15.70 -1.10
CA ARG A 269 -6.02 16.96 -0.72
C ARG A 269 -5.01 17.40 -1.78
N GLY A 270 -4.86 16.64 -2.85
CA GLY A 270 -3.90 16.89 -3.92
C GLY A 270 -2.49 16.40 -3.60
N ASN A 271 -2.27 15.71 -2.47
CA ASN A 271 -0.97 15.17 -2.09
C ASN A 271 -0.69 13.88 -2.86
N ILE A 272 0.57 13.73 -3.27
CA ILE A 272 1.10 12.53 -3.92
C ILE A 272 1.52 11.55 -2.82
N CYS A 273 1.08 10.29 -2.90
CA CYS A 273 1.25 9.30 -1.84
C CYS A 273 1.60 7.93 -2.42
N ALA A 274 2.48 7.18 -1.73
CA ALA A 274 2.77 5.77 -1.97
C ALA A 274 2.17 4.94 -0.83
N VAL A 275 0.94 4.48 -1.04
CA VAL A 275 0.12 3.85 0.00
C VAL A 275 -0.59 2.56 -0.46
N ASP A 276 -0.48 2.22 -1.74
CA ASP A 276 -1.02 0.99 -2.30
C ASP A 276 0.07 -0.08 -2.27
N PHE A 277 -0.13 -1.15 -1.50
CA PHE A 277 0.88 -2.20 -1.31
C PHE A 277 0.29 -3.58 -1.56
N ILE A 278 1.12 -4.46 -2.12
CA ILE A 278 0.94 -5.91 -2.11
C ILE A 278 2.01 -6.47 -1.17
N TRP A 279 1.59 -6.87 0.02
CA TRP A 279 2.44 -7.48 1.03
C TRP A 279 2.45 -8.99 0.86
N LEU A 280 3.61 -9.60 1.02
CA LEU A 280 3.81 -11.04 0.89
C LEU A 280 4.42 -11.58 2.17
N LEU A 281 3.89 -12.69 2.65
CA LEU A 281 4.47 -13.48 3.72
C LEU A 281 4.57 -14.92 3.25
N ASN A 282 5.79 -15.44 3.23
CA ASN A 282 6.04 -16.85 2.95
C ASN A 282 5.95 -17.67 4.23
N PRO A 283 5.58 -18.95 4.11
CA PRO A 283 5.62 -19.86 5.24
C PRO A 283 7.07 -20.24 5.55
N ASP A 284 7.80 -19.44 6.36
CA ASP A 284 9.03 -19.92 7.02
C ASP A 284 9.58 -19.07 8.19
N LYS A 285 10.41 -19.76 8.99
CA LYS A 285 11.10 -19.52 10.29
C LYS A 285 10.69 -18.33 11.18
N TYR A 286 10.16 -18.70 12.35
CA TYR A 286 9.90 -17.91 13.56
C TYR A 286 9.22 -16.55 13.35
N ARG A 287 7.93 -16.50 13.66
CA ARG A 287 7.16 -15.27 13.72
C ARG A 287 7.09 -14.78 15.17
N LYS A 288 7.40 -13.50 15.37
CA LYS A 288 7.14 -12.82 16.64
C LYS A 288 5.64 -12.86 16.95
N LEU A 289 5.28 -13.15 18.19
CA LEU A 289 3.89 -13.14 18.64
C LEU A 289 3.20 -11.83 18.22
N LEU A 290 2.03 -11.94 17.59
CA LEU A 290 1.30 -10.80 17.05
C LEU A 290 1.03 -9.74 18.14
N LYS A 291 0.70 -10.16 19.37
CA LYS A 291 0.54 -9.27 20.54
C LYS A 291 1.82 -8.50 20.87
N ALA A 292 3.00 -9.13 20.78
CA ALA A 292 4.27 -8.47 21.06
C ALA A 292 4.59 -7.40 20.00
N SER A 293 4.46 -7.73 18.71
CA SER A 293 4.63 -6.75 17.62
C SER A 293 3.62 -5.61 17.68
N TRP A 294 2.38 -5.89 18.10
CA TRP A 294 1.37 -4.86 18.33
C TRP A 294 1.83 -3.88 19.41
N SER A 295 2.23 -4.41 20.56
CA SER A 295 2.67 -3.61 21.70
C SER A 295 3.86 -2.72 21.34
N GLU A 296 4.83 -3.24 20.58
CA GLU A 296 5.97 -2.46 20.08
C GLU A 296 5.58 -1.40 19.05
N ALA A 297 4.65 -1.70 18.14
CA ALA A 297 4.18 -0.74 17.15
C ALA A 297 3.49 0.46 17.81
N VAL A 298 2.64 0.19 18.82
CA VAL A 298 1.98 1.23 19.62
C VAL A 298 3.00 2.00 20.45
N PHE A 299 3.98 1.32 21.07
CA PHE A 299 5.03 2.00 21.82
C PHE A 299 5.89 2.90 20.93
N GLY A 300 6.23 2.45 19.72
CA GLY A 300 6.90 3.28 18.72
C GLY A 300 6.08 4.50 18.29
N MET A 301 4.76 4.37 18.19
CA MET A 301 3.84 5.49 17.95
C MET A 301 3.84 6.48 19.12
N PHE A 302 3.77 5.97 20.34
CA PHE A 302 3.86 6.79 21.55
C PHE A 302 5.16 7.60 21.58
N LYS A 303 6.32 6.97 21.37
CA LYS A 303 7.63 7.66 21.30
C LYS A 303 7.63 8.77 20.24
N TYR A 304 7.09 8.48 19.05
CA TYR A 304 6.98 9.46 17.98
C TYR A 304 6.11 10.67 18.36
N LEU A 305 4.98 10.43 19.02
CA LEU A 305 4.08 11.49 19.46
C LEU A 305 4.68 12.35 20.57
N VAL A 306 5.37 11.74 21.54
CA VAL A 306 6.11 12.48 22.60
C VAL A 306 7.16 13.41 21.98
N ARG A 307 7.95 12.90 21.03
CA ARG A 307 8.96 13.71 20.31
C ARG A 307 8.36 14.85 19.49
N ARG A 308 7.12 14.69 19.00
CA ARG A 308 6.42 15.74 18.27
C ARG A 308 5.79 16.79 19.18
N ALA A 309 5.36 16.38 20.36
CA ALA A 309 4.73 17.26 21.35
C ALA A 309 5.77 18.11 22.11
N SER A 310 7.04 17.69 22.12
CA SER A 310 8.09 18.26 22.98
C SER A 310 9.27 18.79 22.16
N LEU A 311 9.77 19.98 22.49
CA LEU A 311 10.90 20.60 21.79
C LEU A 311 12.25 20.06 22.27
N THR A 312 12.35 19.73 23.55
CA THR A 312 13.57 19.22 24.18
C THR A 312 13.29 17.95 24.97
N GLU A 313 14.36 17.24 25.31
CA GLU A 313 14.36 16.08 26.22
C GLU A 313 13.73 16.42 27.58
N SER A 314 14.08 17.58 28.12
CA SER A 314 13.58 18.03 29.42
C SER A 314 12.08 18.34 29.36
N ASP A 315 11.62 18.93 28.25
CA ASP A 315 10.18 19.18 28.04
C ASP A 315 9.41 17.86 27.91
N ALA A 316 9.97 16.87 27.21
CA ALA A 316 9.36 15.56 27.05
C ALA A 316 9.29 14.80 28.38
N PHE A 317 10.36 14.85 29.18
CA PHE A 317 10.33 14.27 30.51
C PHE A 317 9.28 14.96 31.37
N ALA A 318 9.25 16.30 31.40
CA ALA A 318 8.26 17.07 32.16
C ALA A 318 6.82 16.79 31.70
N PHE A 319 6.59 16.65 30.39
CA PHE A 319 5.29 16.33 29.81
C PHE A 319 4.72 15.00 30.30
N LEU A 320 5.58 14.01 30.55
CA LEU A 320 5.17 12.69 31.04
C LEU A 320 4.95 12.64 32.56
N LYS A 321 5.44 13.62 33.31
CA LYS A 321 5.30 13.65 34.78
C LYS A 321 3.93 14.19 35.19
N ALA A 322 3.44 13.71 36.33
CA ALA A 322 2.37 14.38 37.04
C ALA A 322 2.92 15.60 37.81
N ASP A 323 2.05 16.56 38.14
CA ASP A 323 2.44 17.79 38.84
C ASP A 323 3.16 17.47 40.17
N ASN A 324 4.36 18.04 40.34
CA ASN A 324 5.22 17.94 41.54
C ASN A 324 5.97 16.60 41.78
N GLU A 325 6.13 15.76 40.76
CA GLU A 325 6.96 14.54 40.85
C GLU A 325 8.34 14.72 40.19
N ASP A 326 9.36 14.04 40.73
CA ASP A 326 10.73 14.01 40.16
C ASP A 326 10.93 12.88 39.13
N CYS A 327 10.01 11.92 39.11
CA CYS A 327 9.96 10.78 38.18
C CYS A 327 8.61 10.73 37.46
N ILE A 328 8.50 9.89 36.43
CA ILE A 328 7.22 9.63 35.75
C ILE A 328 6.53 8.49 36.48
N THR A 329 5.35 8.73 37.05
CA THR A 329 4.51 7.67 37.61
C THR A 329 3.58 7.07 36.53
N TYR A 330 3.00 5.90 36.84
CA TYR A 330 1.97 5.29 35.98
C TYR A 330 0.81 6.25 35.71
N SER A 331 0.42 7.07 36.70
CA SER A 331 -0.62 8.09 36.54
C SER A 331 -0.21 9.17 35.55
N GLY A 332 1.01 9.72 35.67
CA GLY A 332 1.55 10.70 34.72
C GLY A 332 1.63 10.14 33.30
N PHE A 333 2.09 8.89 33.16
CA PHE A 333 2.13 8.19 31.87
C PHE A 333 0.73 8.01 31.24
N CYS A 334 -0.26 7.58 32.04
CA CYS A 334 -1.64 7.47 31.56
C CYS A 334 -2.21 8.82 31.12
N GLU A 335 -1.90 9.89 31.85
CA GLU A 335 -2.35 11.23 31.50
C GLU A 335 -1.71 11.73 30.20
N ALA A 336 -0.41 11.47 30.00
CA ALA A 336 0.26 11.75 28.74
C ALA A 336 -0.36 10.97 27.56
N LEU A 337 -0.69 9.69 27.74
CA LEU A 337 -1.39 8.91 26.70
C LEU A 337 -2.75 9.51 26.33
N LYS A 338 -3.50 10.06 27.30
CA LYS A 338 -4.75 10.80 27.02
C LYS A 338 -4.47 12.09 26.25
N GLN A 339 -3.49 12.89 26.69
CA GLN A 339 -3.12 14.14 26.03
C GLN A 339 -2.64 13.93 24.58
N LEU A 340 -1.96 12.81 24.31
CA LEU A 340 -1.54 12.39 22.97
C LEU A 340 -2.67 11.73 22.14
N SER A 341 -3.90 11.68 22.67
CA SER A 341 -5.06 11.06 22.01
C SER A 341 -4.85 9.58 21.65
N LEU A 342 -4.09 8.85 22.47
CA LEU A 342 -3.97 7.39 22.37
C LEU A 342 -4.99 6.65 23.24
N THR A 343 -5.68 7.36 24.14
CA THR A 343 -6.70 6.81 25.04
C THR A 343 -7.88 7.79 25.16
N GLY A 344 -8.98 7.36 25.78
CA GLY A 344 -10.12 8.25 26.11
C GLY A 344 -11.12 8.54 24.98
N HIS A 345 -10.94 7.93 23.80
CA HIS A 345 -11.93 7.94 22.71
C HIS A 345 -12.34 6.50 22.35
N CYS A 346 -13.37 6.35 21.50
CA CYS A 346 -13.98 5.05 21.15
C CYS A 346 -13.03 4.02 20.50
N HIS A 347 -11.83 4.43 20.11
CA HIS A 347 -10.81 3.58 19.48
C HIS A 347 -9.45 3.71 20.19
N GLY A 348 -9.43 4.24 21.42
CA GLY A 348 -8.21 4.35 22.20
C GLY A 348 -7.73 3.00 22.72
N LEU A 349 -6.51 2.97 23.25
CA LEU A 349 -5.96 1.80 23.93
C LEU A 349 -6.80 1.45 25.16
N ASN A 350 -6.97 0.15 25.40
CA ASN A 350 -7.63 -0.36 26.60
C ASN A 350 -6.66 -0.46 27.80
N ASP A 351 -7.18 -0.72 29.00
CA ASP A 351 -6.39 -0.77 30.23
C ASP A 351 -5.28 -1.85 30.21
N GLU A 352 -5.50 -2.97 29.53
CA GLU A 352 -4.48 -4.03 29.40
C GLU A 352 -3.35 -3.57 28.48
N GLU A 353 -3.68 -2.92 27.36
CA GLU A 353 -2.70 -2.37 26.42
C GLU A 353 -1.87 -1.26 27.06
N ILE A 354 -2.49 -0.38 27.85
CA ILE A 354 -1.78 0.67 28.60
C ILE A 354 -0.79 0.06 29.60
N LYS A 355 -1.20 -1.00 30.31
CA LYS A 355 -0.31 -1.73 31.21
C LYS A 355 0.85 -2.39 30.46
N ASP A 356 0.58 -3.01 29.31
CA ASP A 356 1.62 -3.63 28.48
C ASP A 356 2.65 -2.58 28.00
N LEU A 357 2.22 -1.35 27.69
CA LEU A 357 3.13 -0.24 27.37
C LEU A 357 3.93 0.24 28.59
N TRP A 358 3.29 0.31 29.76
CA TRP A 358 3.97 0.70 30.99
C TRP A 358 5.07 -0.30 31.34
N LEU A 359 4.80 -1.60 31.26
CA LEU A 359 5.77 -2.66 31.53
C LEU A 359 6.95 -2.66 30.55
N GLN A 360 6.76 -2.15 29.32
CA GLN A 360 7.86 -1.94 28.39
C GLN A 360 8.73 -0.73 28.75
N ALA A 361 8.14 0.30 29.36
CA ALA A 361 8.87 1.48 29.78
C ALA A 361 9.61 1.25 31.11
N ASP A 362 8.95 0.62 32.09
CA ASP A 362 9.47 0.34 33.44
C ASP A 362 10.21 -0.99 33.47
N VAL A 363 11.44 -0.98 32.94
CA VAL A 363 12.25 -2.19 32.75
C VAL A 363 12.68 -2.80 34.08
N ASN A 364 12.91 -1.99 35.12
CA ASN A 364 13.34 -2.48 36.42
C ASN A 364 12.16 -2.90 37.33
N GLY A 365 10.93 -2.52 36.98
CA GLY A 365 9.70 -2.91 37.67
C GLY A 365 9.50 -2.25 39.03
N ASN A 366 10.11 -1.09 39.27
CA ASN A 366 10.00 -0.37 40.55
C ASN A 366 8.75 0.51 40.64
N GLY A 367 7.95 0.60 39.56
CA GLY A 367 6.69 1.34 39.52
C GLY A 367 6.84 2.83 39.17
N VAL A 368 8.04 3.30 38.79
CA VAL A 368 8.31 4.68 38.33
C VAL A 368 9.34 4.69 37.20
N LEU A 369 9.22 5.59 36.23
CA LEU A 369 10.29 5.80 35.24
C LEU A 369 11.18 6.94 35.71
N ASP A 370 12.42 6.61 36.05
CA ASP A 370 13.44 7.62 36.30
C ASP A 370 13.92 8.26 34.98
N TYR A 371 14.73 9.31 35.10
CA TYR A 371 15.25 10.02 33.93
C TYR A 371 16.08 9.13 32.99
N LYS A 372 16.81 8.15 33.56
CA LYS A 372 17.65 7.23 32.79
C LYS A 372 16.78 6.24 32.01
N GLU A 373 15.73 5.71 32.60
CA GLU A 373 14.78 4.82 31.94
C GLU A 373 14.00 5.56 30.85
N PHE A 374 13.53 6.77 31.14
CA PHE A 374 12.93 7.65 30.14
C PHE A 374 13.86 7.85 28.94
N LEU A 375 15.13 8.15 29.21
CA LEU A 375 16.12 8.33 28.16
C LEU A 375 16.29 7.04 27.34
N GLN A 376 16.49 5.90 28.00
CA GLN A 376 16.76 4.65 27.31
C GLN A 376 15.56 4.12 26.53
N GLN A 377 14.35 4.20 27.10
CA GLN A 377 13.16 3.57 26.53
C GLN A 377 12.36 4.51 25.63
N ILE A 378 12.31 5.80 25.93
CA ILE A 378 11.40 6.74 25.25
C ILE A 378 12.16 7.73 24.37
N TRP A 379 13.21 8.38 24.88
CA TRP A 379 13.85 9.51 24.20
C TRP A 379 14.98 9.12 23.24
N ASN A 380 15.99 8.39 23.72
CA ASN A 380 17.20 8.01 22.98
C ASN A 380 17.07 6.69 22.23
N SER A 381 16.02 5.90 22.48
CA SER A 381 15.73 4.70 21.70
C SER A 381 15.52 5.14 20.25
N THR A 382 16.59 5.09 19.45
CA THR A 382 16.58 5.38 18.04
C THR A 382 15.31 4.72 17.47
N ALA A 383 14.45 5.52 16.82
CA ALA A 383 13.68 4.91 15.76
C ALA A 383 14.71 4.16 14.89
N PRO A 384 14.44 2.94 14.37
CA PRO A 384 15.40 2.26 13.51
C PRO A 384 15.58 3.11 12.24
N GLU A 385 16.49 4.05 12.34
CA GLU A 385 17.17 4.83 11.35
C GLU A 385 18.62 4.63 11.82
N GLU A 386 19.30 3.71 11.13
CA GLU A 386 20.73 3.43 11.25
C GLU A 386 21.20 2.71 12.54
N SER A 387 21.23 1.37 12.47
CA SER A 387 22.37 0.50 12.84
C SER A 387 21.90 -0.85 13.38
N ASP A 388 21.71 -1.85 12.50
CA ASP A 388 21.90 -3.26 12.89
C ASP A 388 22.19 -4.18 11.68
N ASP A 389 22.88 -3.66 10.67
CA ASP A 389 23.35 -4.45 9.51
C ASP A 389 24.66 -5.23 9.79
N ASN A 390 25.05 -5.46 11.05
CA ASN A 390 26.31 -6.16 11.36
C ASN A 390 26.26 -7.10 12.55
N LYS A 391 25.26 -7.99 12.60
CA LYS A 391 25.40 -9.28 13.28
C LYS A 391 24.94 -10.40 12.37
N ILE A 392 25.85 -10.83 11.51
CA ILE A 392 25.84 -12.18 10.92
C ILE A 392 25.88 -13.13 12.12
N GLY A 393 24.74 -13.74 12.42
CA GLY A 393 24.66 -14.85 13.37
C GLY A 393 25.44 -16.02 12.78
N GLU A 394 26.43 -16.49 13.55
CA GLU A 394 27.13 -17.74 13.29
C GLU A 394 26.11 -18.86 13.14
N GLU A 395 26.15 -19.55 12.00
CA GLU A 395 25.39 -20.77 11.75
C GLU A 395 25.84 -21.81 12.78
N GLN A 396 24.98 -22.11 13.76
CA GLN A 396 25.07 -23.36 14.52
C GLN A 396 24.26 -24.41 13.76
N ASP A 397 24.99 -25.39 13.21
CA ASP A 397 24.49 -26.63 12.67
C ASP A 397 23.75 -27.43 13.76
N ASP A 398 22.45 -27.15 13.94
CA ASP A 398 21.56 -28.08 14.61
C ASP A 398 21.05 -29.09 13.59
N VAL A 399 21.55 -30.32 13.71
CA VAL A 399 21.06 -31.51 13.02
C VAL A 399 19.63 -31.76 13.48
N VAL A 400 18.65 -31.38 12.65
CA VAL A 400 17.23 -31.67 12.86
C VAL A 400 16.72 -32.64 11.80
N ASP A 401 16.03 -33.65 12.31
CA ASP A 401 15.44 -34.83 11.71
C ASP A 401 14.74 -34.62 10.35
N ASP A 402 14.92 -35.61 9.47
CA ASP A 402 14.72 -35.60 8.02
C ASP A 402 13.24 -35.77 7.62
N SER A 403 12.41 -34.78 7.98
CA SER A 403 11.06 -34.62 7.43
C SER A 403 10.78 -33.16 7.04
N GLN A 404 11.57 -32.63 6.10
CA GLN A 404 11.26 -31.34 5.49
C GLN A 404 9.99 -31.47 4.63
N ASP A 405 8.85 -31.15 5.21
CA ASP A 405 7.67 -30.70 4.46
C ASP A 405 8.16 -29.51 3.60
N GLN A 406 8.25 -29.68 2.27
CA GLN A 406 8.62 -28.60 1.36
C GLN A 406 7.59 -27.48 1.47
N THR A 407 7.90 -26.42 2.22
CA THR A 407 7.08 -25.21 2.32
C THR A 407 7.22 -24.42 1.04
N ILE A 408 6.06 -24.08 0.44
CA ILE A 408 6.02 -23.38 -0.83
C ILE A 408 5.67 -21.92 -0.55
N GLY A 409 6.42 -21.00 -1.15
CA GLY A 409 6.30 -19.55 -0.97
C GLY A 409 6.29 -18.76 -2.28
N PHE A 410 6.12 -17.45 -2.16
CA PHE A 410 6.28 -16.46 -3.21
C PHE A 410 7.74 -16.09 -3.45
N CYS A 411 8.11 -15.93 -4.71
CA CYS A 411 9.27 -15.15 -5.12
C CYS A 411 8.83 -14.06 -6.10
N VAL A 412 9.24 -12.82 -5.82
CA VAL A 412 8.85 -11.68 -6.64
C VAL A 412 9.73 -11.63 -7.87
N LYS A 413 9.12 -11.77 -9.05
CA LYS A 413 9.83 -11.65 -10.33
C LYS A 413 9.91 -10.19 -10.78
N ASN A 414 8.78 -9.50 -10.70
CA ASN A 414 8.64 -8.13 -11.18
C ASN A 414 7.49 -7.44 -10.46
N ALA A 415 7.56 -6.13 -10.32
CA ALA A 415 6.46 -5.29 -9.89
C ALA A 415 6.48 -4.00 -10.72
N VAL A 416 5.31 -3.48 -11.11
CA VAL A 416 5.20 -2.28 -11.93
C VAL A 416 4.03 -1.42 -11.47
N LEU A 417 4.22 -0.11 -11.54
CA LEU A 417 3.14 0.88 -11.46
C LEU A 417 2.75 1.28 -12.87
N PHE A 418 1.47 1.61 -13.06
CA PHE A 418 0.99 2.13 -14.34
C PHE A 418 0.46 3.57 -14.22
N PRO A 419 0.94 4.50 -15.07
CA PRO A 419 1.97 4.30 -16.10
C PRO A 419 3.38 4.05 -15.49
N PRO A 420 4.29 3.38 -16.22
CA PRO A 420 5.63 3.08 -15.70
C PRO A 420 6.37 4.35 -15.29
N GLU A 421 7.15 4.29 -14.20
CA GLU A 421 7.90 5.45 -13.65
C GLU A 421 8.72 6.20 -14.71
N ASN A 422 9.27 5.49 -15.71
CA ASN A 422 10.06 6.08 -16.79
C ASN A 422 9.23 6.85 -17.84
N ALA A 423 7.91 6.66 -17.90
CA ALA A 423 7.01 7.50 -18.68
C ALA A 423 6.76 8.86 -18.01
N MET A 424 7.23 9.06 -16.77
CA MET A 424 7.21 10.33 -16.04
C MET A 424 8.41 11.25 -16.31
N LEU A 425 9.19 10.99 -17.38
CA LEU A 425 10.29 11.89 -17.74
C LEU A 425 9.76 13.30 -18.02
N PRO A 426 10.34 14.34 -17.39
CA PRO A 426 9.99 15.72 -17.72
C PRO A 426 10.33 15.94 -19.19
N VAL A 427 9.40 16.54 -19.92
CA VAL A 427 9.70 17.13 -21.23
C VAL A 427 10.99 17.94 -21.07
N ASP A 428 12.00 17.68 -21.90
CA ASP A 428 13.35 18.24 -21.77
C ASP A 428 13.31 19.74 -21.42
N LEU A 429 14.22 20.20 -20.55
CA LEU A 429 14.28 21.61 -20.12
C LEU A 429 14.29 22.58 -21.31
N LEU A 430 14.86 22.17 -22.44
CA LEU A 430 14.86 22.89 -23.72
C LEU A 430 13.45 23.10 -24.29
N THR A 431 12.57 22.10 -24.19
CA THR A 431 11.19 22.17 -24.67
C THR A 431 10.33 23.06 -23.76
N ILE A 432 10.51 22.97 -22.44
CA ILE A 432 9.82 23.83 -21.47
C ILE A 432 10.26 25.29 -21.66
N CYS A 433 11.57 25.56 -21.79
CA CYS A 433 12.08 26.89 -22.09
C CYS A 433 11.56 27.44 -23.42
N SER A 434 11.38 26.58 -24.44
CA SER A 434 10.81 26.98 -25.73
C SER A 434 9.35 27.39 -25.62
N ILE A 435 8.54 26.65 -24.85
CA ILE A 435 7.11 26.96 -24.63
C ILE A 435 6.95 28.24 -23.79
N VAL A 436 7.76 28.40 -22.74
CA VAL A 436 7.75 29.60 -21.89
C VAL A 436 8.20 30.83 -22.69
N ALA A 437 9.20 30.71 -23.57
CA ALA A 437 9.63 31.81 -24.44
C ALA A 437 8.59 32.20 -25.50
N ILE A 438 7.85 31.23 -26.05
CA ILE A 438 6.75 31.49 -27.00
C ILE A 438 5.60 32.23 -26.30
N LEU A 439 5.24 31.80 -25.08
CA LEU A 439 4.19 32.46 -24.29
C LEU A 439 4.62 33.86 -23.82
N ALA A 440 5.86 34.04 -23.34
CA ALA A 440 6.37 35.33 -22.91
C ALA A 440 6.40 36.38 -24.05
N ASN A 441 6.76 35.96 -25.27
CA ASN A 441 6.71 36.82 -26.46
C ASN A 441 5.27 37.15 -26.89
N GLY A 442 4.31 36.25 -26.69
CA GLY A 442 2.90 36.51 -26.97
C GLY A 442 2.23 37.50 -26.02
N PHE A 443 2.76 37.64 -24.79
CA PHE A 443 2.22 38.51 -23.74
C PHE A 443 3.09 39.75 -23.44
N GLY A 444 4.18 39.97 -24.18
CA GLY A 444 5.03 41.17 -24.03
C GLY A 444 5.79 41.26 -22.71
N ILE A 445 6.06 40.12 -22.05
CA ILE A 445 6.76 40.08 -20.76
C ILE A 445 8.27 40.07 -21.04
N THR A 446 8.95 41.19 -20.81
CA THR A 446 10.38 41.37 -21.12
C THR A 446 11.33 41.08 -19.95
N ASP A 447 10.82 40.83 -18.74
CA ASP A 447 11.65 40.62 -17.55
C ASP A 447 11.10 39.49 -16.67
N MET A 448 11.71 38.30 -16.78
CA MET A 448 11.58 37.22 -15.80
C MET A 448 12.94 36.99 -15.16
N THR A 449 13.03 37.15 -13.84
CA THR A 449 14.26 36.86 -13.08
C THR A 449 14.54 35.35 -13.07
N TYR A 450 15.81 34.95 -13.02
CA TYR A 450 16.23 33.54 -12.93
C TYR A 450 15.53 32.77 -11.80
N LYS A 451 15.21 33.44 -10.69
CA LYS A 451 14.45 32.87 -9.57
C LYS A 451 12.98 32.61 -9.94
N GLY A 452 12.33 33.56 -10.63
CA GLY A 452 10.98 33.39 -11.15
C GLY A 452 10.89 32.31 -12.23
N MET A 453 11.95 32.14 -13.03
CA MET A 453 12.06 31.02 -13.99
C MET A 453 12.21 29.68 -13.26
N GLY A 454 13.01 29.60 -12.19
CA GLY A 454 13.12 28.40 -11.36
C GLY A 454 11.78 28.00 -10.72
N GLU A 455 11.08 28.96 -10.12
CA GLU A 455 9.77 28.74 -9.52
C GLU A 455 8.70 28.39 -10.56
N ALA A 456 8.71 29.04 -11.73
CA ALA A 456 7.80 28.72 -12.84
C ALA A 456 8.10 27.36 -13.47
N VAL A 457 9.37 26.96 -13.62
CA VAL A 457 9.77 25.63 -14.10
C VAL A 457 9.39 24.56 -13.08
N GLU A 458 9.51 24.82 -11.78
CA GLU A 458 9.11 23.87 -10.74
C GLU A 458 7.59 23.75 -10.61
N ARG A 459 6.86 24.85 -10.81
CA ARG A 459 5.41 24.88 -10.91
C ARG A 459 4.93 24.17 -12.17
N VAL A 460 5.53 24.47 -13.33
CA VAL A 460 5.29 23.76 -14.59
C VAL A 460 5.73 22.31 -14.49
N ARG A 461 6.78 21.91 -13.76
CA ARG A 461 7.15 20.50 -13.53
C ARG A 461 6.14 19.78 -12.64
N LYS A 462 5.56 20.46 -11.65
CA LYS A 462 4.42 19.96 -10.87
C LYS A 462 3.15 19.87 -11.74
N ASP A 463 2.92 20.83 -12.63
CA ASP A 463 1.70 20.95 -13.44
C ASP A 463 1.77 20.19 -14.80
N SER A 464 2.96 19.90 -15.33
CA SER A 464 3.17 19.09 -16.54
C SER A 464 3.24 17.60 -16.22
N LYS A 465 3.56 17.24 -14.97
CA LYS A 465 3.13 15.96 -14.40
C LYS A 465 1.60 15.83 -14.43
N VAL A 466 0.86 16.92 -14.30
CA VAL A 466 -0.63 16.92 -14.21
C VAL A 466 -1.32 16.87 -15.58
N LEU A 467 -0.65 17.23 -16.68
CA LEU A 467 -1.30 17.45 -17.98
C LEU A 467 -1.68 16.19 -18.79
N PHE A 468 -1.25 14.98 -18.40
CA PHE A 468 -1.58 13.76 -19.14
C PHE A 468 -2.62 12.84 -18.48
N TRP A 469 -2.99 13.06 -17.22
CA TRP A 469 -3.89 12.16 -16.48
C TRP A 469 -4.73 12.93 -15.47
N GLY A 470 -6.00 13.18 -15.83
CA GLY A 470 -6.96 13.79 -14.93
C GLY A 470 -7.36 12.82 -13.82
N ASP A 471 -6.73 12.98 -12.65
CA ASP A 471 -7.02 12.36 -11.35
C ASP A 471 -6.34 11.00 -11.11
N PHE A 472 -5.05 11.07 -10.72
CA PHE A 472 -4.12 9.98 -10.45
C PHE A 472 -4.62 8.95 -9.41
N ILE A 473 -4.90 7.74 -9.88
CA ILE A 473 -4.67 6.51 -9.12
C ILE A 473 -3.96 5.51 -10.05
N GLU A 474 -2.85 4.96 -9.58
CA GLU A 474 -1.98 4.04 -10.32
C GLU A 474 -2.19 2.62 -9.78
N PRO A 475 -2.55 1.66 -10.64
CA PRO A 475 -2.58 0.26 -10.24
C PRO A 475 -1.15 -0.25 -10.03
N CYS A 476 -0.97 -1.09 -9.01
CA CYS A 476 0.27 -1.83 -8.79
C CYS A 476 0.08 -3.27 -9.25
N VAL A 477 0.91 -3.71 -10.19
CA VAL A 477 0.88 -5.07 -10.76
C VAL A 477 2.15 -5.80 -10.37
N VAL A 478 2.00 -7.02 -9.84
CA VAL A 478 3.11 -7.84 -9.38
C VAL A 478 3.06 -9.19 -10.05
N THR A 479 4.19 -9.63 -10.58
CA THR A 479 4.41 -10.98 -11.09
C THR A 479 5.19 -11.80 -10.07
N LEU A 480 4.63 -12.92 -9.65
CA LEU A 480 5.18 -13.83 -8.65
C LEU A 480 5.45 -15.19 -9.26
N HIS A 481 6.59 -15.78 -8.91
CA HIS A 481 6.83 -17.20 -9.05
C HIS A 481 6.35 -17.90 -7.77
N HIS A 482 5.48 -18.89 -7.95
CA HIS A 482 5.14 -19.81 -6.86
C HIS A 482 6.18 -20.93 -6.90
N HIS A 483 6.94 -21.10 -5.81
CA HIS A 483 8.09 -22.00 -5.83
C HIS A 483 7.69 -23.44 -6.12
#